data_AF-A0A839SQI9-F1
#
_entry.id   AF-A0A839SQI9-F1
#
_cell.length_a   1.000
_cell.length_b   1.000
_cell.length_c   1.000
_cell.angle_alpha   90.00
_cell.angle_beta   90.00
_cell.angle_gamma   90.00
#
_symmetry.space_group_name_H-M   'P 1'
#
loop_
_entity.id
_entity.type
_entity.pdbx_description
1 polymer ?
#
loop_
_entity_poly.entity_id
_entity_poly.type
_entity_poly.pdbx_seq_one_letter_code
_entity_poly.pdbx_strand_id
1 'polypeptide(L)'
;MASALLKSTWIVSPVGTQAQNCTQLQSVLSAASGFATSQTPQALWVEPGVYDCGSGGISIPGNISIRGESSTNTTILGLVNRVAGPNVQLTDLAFRSDGASSTPVLVNQGVANLVLDSVFIRTSGSNSVGIFLSGGNSGIVVRDSTIDIRGDSNATAIFSSSGGSQVLVHSVSLFGIAAALDLWTNDFVAVFASGISGPILTQASTTARCIGSLSLATLNQMGTSCI
;
A
#
# COMPACT_ATOMS: atom_id res chain seq x y z
N MET A 1 19.80 4.49 2.65
CA MET A 1 19.25 5.60 3.48
C MET A 1 19.63 5.31 4.91
N ALA A 2 20.24 6.27 5.62
CA ALA A 2 20.50 6.11 7.05
C ALA A 2 19.16 6.00 7.78
N SER A 3 19.00 4.98 8.62
CA SER A 3 17.83 4.80 9.47
C SER A 3 17.76 5.98 10.44
N ALA A 4 16.94 6.98 10.15
CA ALA A 4 16.64 8.02 11.11
C ALA A 4 16.04 7.34 12.36
N LEU A 5 16.70 7.46 13.50
CA LEU A 5 16.21 6.92 14.77
C LEU A 5 14.82 7.51 15.04
N LEU A 6 13.80 6.65 15.08
CA LEU A 6 12.44 7.03 15.45
C LEU A 6 12.50 7.72 16.82
N LYS A 7 12.04 8.97 16.87
CA LYS A 7 12.28 9.82 18.06
C LYS A 7 11.26 9.57 19.16
N SER A 8 10.04 9.20 18.79
CA SER A 8 8.95 8.85 19.70
C SER A 8 8.06 7.78 19.08
N THR A 9 7.56 6.88 19.93
CA THR A 9 6.56 5.87 19.56
C THR A 9 5.25 6.19 20.28
N TRP A 10 4.18 6.31 19.51
CA TRP A 10 2.81 6.50 19.98
C TRP A 10 2.10 5.15 19.93
N ILE A 11 1.29 4.82 20.94
CA ILE A 11 0.56 3.56 21.01
C ILE A 11 -0.94 3.84 20.83
N VAL A 12 -1.60 3.05 19.99
CA VAL A 12 -3.05 3.12 19.75
C VAL A 12 -3.68 1.79 20.12
N SER A 13 -4.38 1.78 21.24
CA SER A 13 -5.19 0.65 21.70
C SER A 13 -6.64 0.76 21.22
N PRO A 14 -7.34 -0.35 20.95
CA PRO A 14 -8.79 -0.37 20.88
C PRO A 14 -9.42 0.17 22.17
N VAL A 15 -10.48 0.96 22.04
CA VAL A 15 -11.17 1.61 23.17
C VAL A 15 -12.64 1.21 23.27
N GLY A 16 -13.16 0.45 22.31
CA GLY A 16 -14.54 -0.01 22.31
C GLY A 16 -14.96 -0.56 20.95
N THR A 17 -15.99 0.05 20.37
CA THR A 17 -16.49 -0.34 19.05
C THR A 17 -15.46 -0.06 17.96
N GLN A 18 -15.60 -0.71 16.80
CA GLN A 18 -14.67 -0.52 15.67
C GLN A 18 -14.58 0.94 15.21
N ALA A 19 -15.70 1.67 15.23
CA ALA A 19 -15.76 3.09 14.93
C ALA A 19 -15.05 3.95 15.99
N GLN A 20 -15.21 3.62 17.28
CA GLN A 20 -14.48 4.29 18.37
C GLN A 20 -12.98 4.05 18.26
N ASN A 21 -12.56 2.82 17.89
CA ASN A 21 -11.16 2.50 17.64
C ASN A 21 -10.58 3.37 16.53
N CYS A 22 -11.30 3.55 15.40
CA CYS A 22 -10.83 4.45 14.35
C CYS A 22 -10.74 5.90 14.82
N THR A 23 -11.72 6.38 15.60
CA THR A 23 -11.69 7.74 16.16
C THR A 23 -10.44 7.95 17.02
N GLN A 24 -10.10 6.96 17.85
CA GLN A 24 -8.87 6.97 18.64
C GLN A 24 -7.62 6.96 17.75
N LEU A 25 -7.58 6.11 16.72
CA LEU A 25 -6.48 6.05 15.76
C LEU A 25 -6.25 7.40 15.06
N GLN A 26 -7.33 8.02 14.55
CA GLN A 26 -7.26 9.33 13.90
C GLN A 26 -6.80 10.43 14.86
N SER A 27 -7.26 10.40 16.12
CA SER A 27 -6.83 11.35 17.15
C SER A 27 -5.33 11.24 17.43
N VAL A 28 -4.82 10.02 17.65
CA VAL A 28 -3.38 9.80 17.90
C VAL A 28 -2.55 10.12 16.67
N LEU A 29 -3.01 9.73 15.47
CA LEU A 29 -2.33 10.06 14.21
C LEU A 29 -2.23 11.57 14.00
N SER A 30 -3.30 12.31 14.30
CA SER A 30 -3.31 13.77 14.26
C SER A 30 -2.34 14.37 15.28
N ALA A 31 -2.33 13.88 16.52
CA ALA A 31 -1.39 14.33 17.54
C ALA A 31 0.07 14.07 17.14
N ALA A 32 0.39 12.85 16.69
CA ALA A 32 1.72 12.47 16.23
C ALA A 32 2.18 13.34 15.05
N SER A 33 1.27 13.68 14.14
CA SER A 33 1.57 14.54 12.98
C SER A 33 2.05 15.93 13.34
N GLY A 34 1.62 16.48 14.49
CA GLY A 34 2.10 17.76 15.01
C GLY A 34 3.60 17.76 15.37
N PHE A 35 4.21 16.58 15.51
CA PHE A 35 5.63 16.41 15.86
C PHE A 35 6.46 15.75 14.74
N ALA A 36 5.80 15.31 13.65
CA ALA A 36 6.43 14.59 12.55
C ALA A 36 7.15 15.54 11.59
N THR A 37 8.47 15.43 11.53
CA THR A 37 9.31 16.14 10.55
C THR A 37 10.31 15.18 9.93
N SER A 38 11.00 15.57 8.87
CA SER A 38 12.04 14.73 8.26
C SER A 38 13.23 14.50 9.19
N GLN A 39 13.45 15.37 10.18
CA GLN A 39 14.47 15.20 11.21
C GLN A 39 13.94 14.50 12.48
N THR A 40 12.62 14.47 12.66
CA THR A 40 11.94 13.88 13.83
C THR A 40 10.80 12.97 13.38
N PRO A 41 11.10 11.86 12.66
CA PRO A 41 10.07 10.93 12.24
C PRO A 41 9.41 10.29 13.46
N GLN A 42 8.10 10.06 13.35
CA GLN A 42 7.29 9.47 14.41
C GLN A 42 6.95 8.03 14.07
N ALA A 43 6.87 7.18 15.09
CA ALA A 43 6.30 5.84 14.96
C ALA A 43 4.94 5.78 15.65
N LEU A 44 4.02 5.06 15.03
CA LEU A 44 2.71 4.73 15.56
C LEU A 44 2.59 3.21 15.63
N TRP A 45 2.51 2.66 16.84
CA TRP A 45 2.19 1.26 17.09
C TRP A 45 0.68 1.12 17.27
N VAL A 46 0.04 0.33 16.42
CA VAL A 46 -1.40 0.08 16.44
C VAL A 46 -1.62 -1.33 16.94
N GLU A 47 -2.24 -1.44 18.11
CA GLU A 47 -2.50 -2.73 18.73
C GLU A 47 -3.51 -3.58 17.92
N PRO A 48 -3.60 -4.88 18.22
CA PRO A 48 -4.58 -5.77 17.59
C PRO A 48 -6.00 -5.26 17.72
N GLY A 49 -6.72 -5.24 16.62
CA GLY A 49 -8.10 -4.77 16.59
C GLY A 49 -8.58 -4.40 15.19
N VAL A 50 -9.88 -4.10 15.12
CA VAL A 50 -10.53 -3.57 13.92
C VAL A 50 -10.83 -2.09 14.14
N TYR A 51 -10.34 -1.26 13.23
CA TYR A 51 -10.44 0.19 13.21
C TYR A 51 -11.31 0.58 12.02
N ASP A 52 -12.62 0.73 12.24
CA ASP A 52 -13.56 1.06 11.16
C ASP A 52 -13.70 2.56 10.98
N CYS A 53 -13.10 3.06 9.89
CA CYS A 53 -13.06 4.46 9.52
C CYS A 53 -14.13 4.84 8.48
N GLY A 54 -15.07 3.92 8.20
CA GLY A 54 -16.18 4.15 7.29
C GLY A 54 -15.73 4.61 5.90
N SER A 55 -16.45 5.57 5.34
CA SER A 55 -16.16 6.09 3.99
C SER A 55 -14.93 7.00 3.91
N GLY A 56 -14.47 7.55 5.03
CA GLY A 56 -13.37 8.51 5.06
C GLY A 56 -11.96 7.90 5.12
N GLY A 57 -11.85 6.67 5.65
CA GLY A 57 -10.55 6.04 5.91
C GLY A 57 -9.67 6.85 6.86
N ILE A 58 -8.35 6.64 6.79
CA ILE A 58 -7.36 7.47 7.48
C ILE A 58 -6.50 8.28 6.49
N SER A 59 -6.00 9.43 6.92
CA SER A 59 -5.02 10.23 6.17
C SER A 59 -3.67 10.19 6.91
N ILE A 60 -2.67 9.57 6.28
CA ILE A 60 -1.35 9.31 6.84
C ILE A 60 -0.41 10.42 6.36
N PRO A 61 0.00 11.36 7.24
CA PRO A 61 0.88 12.44 6.86
C PRO A 61 2.32 11.94 6.72
N GLY A 62 3.18 12.79 6.16
CA GLY A 62 4.59 12.44 5.95
C GLY A 62 5.38 12.28 7.24
N ASN A 63 6.46 11.51 7.17
CA ASN A 63 7.38 11.21 8.27
C ASN A 63 6.73 10.46 9.45
N ILE A 64 5.65 9.73 9.19
CA ILE A 64 5.02 8.80 10.14
C ILE A 64 5.17 7.38 9.63
N SER A 65 5.70 6.51 10.48
CA SER A 65 5.67 5.07 10.28
C SER A 65 4.56 4.46 11.13
N ILE A 66 3.68 3.65 10.52
CA ILE A 66 2.61 2.94 11.21
C ILE A 66 2.94 1.45 11.20
N ARG A 67 2.93 0.84 12.38
CA ARG A 67 3.15 -0.58 12.55
C ARG A 67 2.01 -1.21 13.31
N GLY A 68 1.38 -2.23 12.75
CA GLY A 68 0.45 -3.10 13.46
C GLY A 68 1.19 -4.23 14.20
N GLU A 69 0.44 -5.06 14.92
CA GLU A 69 1.01 -6.28 15.51
C GLU A 69 1.24 -7.37 14.45
N SER A 70 0.26 -7.52 13.56
CA SER A 70 0.33 -8.38 12.38
C SER A 70 -0.79 -8.03 11.40
N SER A 71 -0.60 -8.35 10.13
CA SER A 71 -1.61 -8.15 9.09
C SER A 71 -2.85 -9.04 9.25
N THR A 72 -2.83 -10.02 10.17
CA THR A 72 -4.01 -10.81 10.54
C THR A 72 -4.77 -10.25 11.74
N ASN A 73 -4.11 -9.45 12.60
CA ASN A 73 -4.65 -9.00 13.88
C ASN A 73 -5.00 -7.52 13.90
N THR A 74 -4.32 -6.67 13.11
CA THR A 74 -4.54 -5.23 13.05
C THR A 74 -5.14 -4.85 11.71
N THR A 75 -6.44 -4.51 11.69
CA THR A 75 -7.17 -4.18 10.46
C THR A 75 -7.73 -2.76 10.50
N ILE A 76 -7.41 -1.97 9.48
CA ILE A 76 -8.02 -0.66 9.22
C ILE A 76 -9.04 -0.83 8.10
N LEU A 77 -10.33 -0.63 8.42
CA LEU A 77 -11.40 -0.59 7.44
C LEU A 77 -11.59 0.86 6.96
N GLY A 78 -11.63 1.06 5.66
CA GLY A 78 -11.92 2.37 5.11
C GLY A 78 -11.97 2.33 3.59
N LEU A 79 -12.89 3.09 2.99
CA LEU A 79 -13.01 3.12 1.53
C LEU A 79 -11.74 3.63 0.85
N VAL A 80 -11.07 4.61 1.48
CA VAL A 80 -9.83 5.22 0.99
C VAL A 80 -8.89 5.57 2.13
N ASN A 81 -7.81 4.79 2.33
CA ASN A 81 -6.74 5.18 3.25
C ASN A 81 -5.65 5.91 2.48
N ARG A 82 -5.47 7.19 2.80
CA ARG A 82 -4.69 8.14 2.01
C ARG A 82 -3.29 8.31 2.59
N VAL A 83 -2.26 7.95 1.84
CA VAL A 83 -0.89 8.37 2.13
C VAL A 83 -0.71 9.78 1.56
N ALA A 84 -0.61 10.77 2.45
CA ALA A 84 -0.67 12.18 2.10
C ALA A 84 0.70 12.89 2.09
N GLY A 85 1.76 12.26 2.59
CA GLY A 85 3.10 12.85 2.61
C GLY A 85 4.23 11.82 2.46
N PRO A 86 5.48 12.29 2.36
CA PRO A 86 6.64 11.44 2.08
C PRO A 86 7.17 10.72 3.33
N ASN A 87 8.10 9.79 3.14
CA ASN A 87 8.82 9.08 4.21
C ASN A 87 7.86 8.33 5.15
N VAL A 88 6.96 7.54 4.57
CA VAL A 88 5.96 6.75 5.28
C VAL A 88 6.33 5.29 5.19
N GLN A 89 6.23 4.56 6.29
CA GLN A 89 6.36 3.11 6.32
C GLN A 89 5.12 2.51 6.97
N LEU A 90 4.46 1.58 6.29
CA LEU A 90 3.30 0.84 6.78
C LEU A 90 3.71 -0.62 6.90
N THR A 91 3.63 -1.16 8.12
CA THR A 91 4.15 -2.50 8.41
C THR A 91 3.20 -3.32 9.28
N ASP A 92 3.12 -4.63 9.02
CA ASP A 92 2.40 -5.59 9.88
C ASP A 92 0.91 -5.23 10.11
N LEU A 93 0.21 -4.76 9.08
CA LEU A 93 -1.19 -4.31 9.19
C LEU A 93 -2.01 -4.67 7.96
N ALA A 94 -3.34 -4.67 8.11
CA ALA A 94 -4.28 -4.88 7.01
C ALA A 94 -5.06 -3.61 6.68
N PHE A 95 -5.17 -3.30 5.38
CA PHE A 95 -6.13 -2.34 4.84
C PHE A 95 -7.24 -3.10 4.14
N ARG A 96 -8.48 -2.84 4.54
CA ARG A 96 -9.65 -3.45 3.90
C ARG A 96 -10.66 -2.40 3.48
N SER A 97 -11.20 -2.58 2.29
CA SER A 97 -12.34 -1.82 1.82
C SER A 97 -13.34 -2.72 1.12
N ASP A 98 -14.56 -2.77 1.66
CA ASP A 98 -15.66 -3.53 1.06
C ASP A 98 -16.73 -2.51 0.60
N GLY A 99 -16.95 -2.38 -0.71
CA GLY A 99 -17.88 -1.40 -1.27
C GLY A 99 -17.62 -1.05 -2.74
N ALA A 100 -18.62 -0.46 -3.41
CA ALA A 100 -18.48 0.00 -4.79
C ALA A 100 -17.41 1.11 -4.89
N SER A 101 -16.54 1.02 -5.90
CA SER A 101 -15.48 1.98 -6.20
C SER A 101 -14.49 2.18 -5.05
N SER A 102 -14.00 1.08 -4.47
CA SER A 102 -13.10 1.12 -3.32
C SER A 102 -11.61 1.20 -3.68
N THR A 103 -10.83 1.83 -2.81
CA THR A 103 -9.37 1.94 -2.95
C THR A 103 -8.71 1.90 -1.57
N PRO A 104 -8.46 0.70 -0.99
CA PRO A 104 -7.97 0.57 0.38
C PRO A 104 -6.72 1.41 0.63
N VAL A 105 -5.82 1.54 -0.35
CA VAL A 105 -4.64 2.40 -0.25
C VAL A 105 -4.59 3.36 -1.44
N LEU A 106 -4.62 4.65 -1.17
CA LEU A 106 -4.44 5.71 -2.15
C LEU A 106 -3.24 6.58 -1.76
N VAL A 107 -2.28 6.70 -2.67
CA VAL A 107 -1.08 7.52 -2.51
C VAL A 107 -1.29 8.83 -3.26
N ASN A 108 -1.23 9.94 -2.53
CA ASN A 108 -1.38 11.29 -3.07
C ASN A 108 -0.23 11.65 -4.03
N GLN A 109 -0.46 12.69 -4.84
CA GLN A 109 0.50 13.16 -5.84
C GLN A 109 1.79 13.62 -5.16
N GLY A 110 2.94 13.21 -5.72
CA GLY A 110 4.25 13.68 -5.26
C GLY A 110 4.74 13.03 -3.96
N VAL A 111 4.12 11.93 -3.51
CA VAL A 111 4.62 11.18 -2.35
C VAL A 111 5.95 10.51 -2.71
N ALA A 112 6.94 10.70 -1.83
CA ALA A 112 8.26 10.09 -1.95
C ALA A 112 8.55 9.14 -0.78
N ASN A 113 9.29 8.07 -1.03
CA ASN A 113 9.77 7.13 0.00
C ASN A 113 8.63 6.50 0.83
N LEU A 114 7.67 5.86 0.16
CA LEU A 114 6.66 5.03 0.81
C LEU A 114 7.12 3.57 0.82
N VAL A 115 7.06 2.92 1.97
CA VAL A 115 7.30 1.48 2.11
C VAL A 115 6.05 0.81 2.65
N LEU A 116 5.50 -0.15 1.92
CA LEU A 116 4.51 -1.13 2.39
C LEU A 116 5.24 -2.45 2.63
N ASP A 117 5.25 -2.93 3.86
CA ASP A 117 6.03 -4.10 4.26
C ASP A 117 5.17 -5.06 5.08
N SER A 118 5.03 -6.31 4.66
CA SER A 118 4.21 -7.29 5.39
C SER A 118 2.75 -6.81 5.59
N VAL A 119 2.22 -6.08 4.60
CA VAL A 119 0.86 -5.51 4.61
C VAL A 119 -0.10 -6.45 3.89
N PHE A 120 -1.31 -6.60 4.42
CA PHE A 120 -2.42 -7.26 3.73
C PHE A 120 -3.41 -6.22 3.19
N ILE A 121 -3.62 -6.17 1.88
CA ILE A 121 -4.57 -5.27 1.25
C ILE A 121 -5.71 -6.11 0.68
N ARG A 122 -6.94 -5.80 1.08
CA ARG A 122 -8.11 -6.42 0.48
C ARG A 122 -9.15 -5.41 0.06
N THR A 123 -9.67 -5.62 -1.13
CA THR A 123 -10.82 -4.85 -1.61
C THR A 123 -11.88 -5.78 -2.19
N SER A 124 -13.15 -5.40 -2.02
CA SER A 124 -14.25 -6.02 -2.74
C SER A 124 -15.30 -5.05 -3.27
N GLY A 125 -15.88 -5.39 -4.43
CA GLY A 125 -16.89 -4.60 -5.13
C GLY A 125 -16.51 -4.22 -6.56
N SER A 126 -17.40 -3.53 -7.27
CA SER A 126 -17.18 -3.04 -8.63
C SER A 126 -16.22 -1.84 -8.67
N ASN A 127 -15.40 -1.71 -9.73
CA ASN A 127 -14.43 -0.61 -9.92
C ASN A 127 -13.39 -0.48 -8.78
N SER A 128 -12.94 -1.62 -8.27
CA SER A 128 -12.07 -1.69 -7.09
C SER A 128 -10.59 -1.67 -7.48
N VAL A 129 -9.81 -0.85 -6.79
CA VAL A 129 -8.35 -0.72 -6.98
C VAL A 129 -7.65 -1.10 -5.68
N GLY A 130 -6.63 -1.95 -5.72
CA GLY A 130 -5.87 -2.33 -4.52
C GLY A 130 -5.05 -1.15 -3.98
N ILE A 131 -4.10 -0.68 -4.79
CA ILE A 131 -3.26 0.50 -4.52
C ILE A 131 -3.40 1.48 -5.68
N PHE A 132 -3.79 2.71 -5.39
CA PHE A 132 -3.83 3.79 -6.38
C PHE A 132 -2.71 4.79 -6.13
N LEU A 133 -1.96 5.16 -7.17
CA LEU A 133 -0.86 6.11 -7.11
C LEU A 133 -1.21 7.35 -7.95
N SER A 134 -1.68 8.42 -7.32
CA SER A 134 -1.83 9.69 -8.05
C SER A 134 -0.44 10.25 -8.39
N GLY A 135 -0.24 10.73 -9.62
CA GLY A 135 1.07 10.94 -10.28
C GLY A 135 2.28 11.49 -9.50
N GLY A 136 3.46 11.39 -10.11
CA GLY A 136 4.68 12.02 -9.63
C GLY A 136 5.28 11.41 -8.37
N ASN A 137 4.94 10.15 -8.04
CA ASN A 137 5.48 9.48 -6.86
C ASN A 137 6.88 8.91 -7.11
N SER A 138 7.71 8.82 -6.07
CA SER A 138 9.06 8.26 -6.22
C SER A 138 9.46 7.41 -5.01
N GLY A 139 10.29 6.39 -5.24
CA GLY A 139 10.76 5.52 -4.15
C GLY A 139 9.63 4.76 -3.44
N ILE A 140 8.61 4.33 -4.17
CA ILE A 140 7.54 3.48 -3.62
C ILE A 140 8.02 2.04 -3.61
N VAL A 141 7.96 1.39 -2.45
CA VAL A 141 8.37 0.00 -2.27
C VAL A 141 7.20 -0.77 -1.67
N VAL A 142 6.84 -1.89 -2.28
CA VAL A 142 5.89 -2.86 -1.73
C VAL A 142 6.61 -4.19 -1.58
N ARG A 143 6.74 -4.70 -0.36
CA ARG A 143 7.41 -5.97 -0.11
C ARG A 143 6.69 -6.86 0.88
N ASP A 144 6.90 -8.17 0.72
CA ASP A 144 6.42 -9.20 1.64
C ASP A 144 4.91 -9.11 1.94
N SER A 145 4.17 -8.49 1.02
CA SER A 145 2.79 -8.07 1.20
C SER A 145 1.85 -8.95 0.39
N THR A 146 0.58 -8.97 0.77
CA THR A 146 -0.46 -9.69 0.03
C THR A 146 -1.53 -8.70 -0.42
N ILE A 147 -1.93 -8.79 -1.69
CA ILE A 147 -3.02 -7.99 -2.24
C ILE A 147 -4.10 -8.95 -2.77
N ASP A 148 -5.30 -8.88 -2.19
CA ASP A 148 -6.46 -9.73 -2.45
C ASP A 148 -7.63 -8.88 -2.97
N ILE A 149 -7.93 -8.97 -4.27
CA ILE A 149 -9.00 -8.20 -4.90
C ILE A 149 -10.15 -9.11 -5.31
N ARG A 150 -11.32 -8.90 -4.71
CA ARG A 150 -12.52 -9.74 -4.92
C ARG A 150 -13.66 -8.92 -5.50
N GLY A 151 -13.92 -8.98 -6.80
CA GLY A 151 -14.99 -8.18 -7.39
C GLY A 151 -15.50 -8.67 -8.74
N ASP A 152 -16.69 -8.18 -9.05
CA ASP A 152 -17.50 -8.47 -10.21
C ASP A 152 -17.37 -7.33 -11.26
N SER A 153 -16.59 -7.64 -12.29
CA SER A 153 -16.78 -7.22 -13.69
C SER A 153 -16.24 -5.89 -14.21
N ASN A 154 -15.76 -4.90 -13.43
CA ASN A 154 -15.19 -3.67 -14.03
C ASN A 154 -13.90 -3.19 -13.33
N ALA A 155 -12.83 -3.10 -14.13
CA ALA A 155 -11.46 -2.62 -13.89
C ALA A 155 -10.83 -2.89 -12.50
N THR A 156 -9.87 -3.81 -12.45
CA THR A 156 -9.08 -4.15 -11.26
C THR A 156 -7.61 -3.82 -11.49
N ALA A 157 -7.16 -2.67 -10.98
CA ALA A 157 -5.75 -2.29 -10.98
C ALA A 157 -5.10 -2.60 -9.63
N ILE A 158 -3.93 -3.25 -9.65
CA ILE A 158 -3.09 -3.41 -8.43
C ILE A 158 -2.33 -2.11 -8.16
N PHE A 159 -1.77 -1.52 -9.22
CA PHE A 159 -1.13 -0.22 -9.24
C PHE A 159 -1.70 0.56 -10.41
N SER A 160 -2.25 1.75 -10.15
CA SER A 160 -2.65 2.69 -11.19
C SER A 160 -1.87 3.99 -11.00
N SER A 161 -1.04 4.36 -11.97
CA SER A 161 -0.26 5.60 -11.93
C SER A 161 -0.64 6.58 -13.03
N SER A 162 -0.87 7.84 -12.65
CA SER A 162 -1.09 8.94 -13.59
C SER A 162 0.14 9.86 -13.63
N GLY A 163 1.25 9.43 -14.25
CA GLY A 163 2.37 10.31 -14.62
C GLY A 163 3.65 10.20 -13.78
N GLY A 164 4.55 9.30 -14.16
CA GLY A 164 5.96 9.28 -13.73
C GLY A 164 6.26 8.52 -12.43
N SER A 165 5.35 7.69 -11.91
CA SER A 165 5.55 7.02 -10.61
C SER A 165 6.50 5.81 -10.69
N GLN A 166 7.50 5.75 -9.81
CA GLN A 166 8.41 4.59 -9.71
C GLN A 166 8.00 3.67 -8.56
N VAL A 167 7.76 2.39 -8.87
CA VAL A 167 7.36 1.36 -7.89
C VAL A 167 8.25 0.13 -7.97
N LEU A 168 8.81 -0.28 -6.84
CA LEU A 168 9.50 -1.55 -6.67
C LEU A 168 8.60 -2.53 -5.91
N VAL A 169 8.33 -3.70 -6.49
CA VAL A 169 7.47 -4.73 -5.88
C VAL A 169 8.28 -6.00 -5.66
N HIS A 170 8.40 -6.47 -4.42
CA HIS A 170 9.24 -7.63 -4.05
C HIS A 170 8.47 -8.63 -3.18
N SER A 171 8.44 -9.92 -3.53
CA SER A 171 7.80 -10.96 -2.69
C SER A 171 6.33 -10.67 -2.37
N VAL A 172 5.58 -10.19 -3.37
CA VAL A 172 4.14 -9.90 -3.21
C VAL A 172 3.31 -11.06 -3.74
N SER A 173 2.31 -11.49 -2.95
CA SER A 173 1.28 -12.45 -3.36
C SER A 173 0.05 -11.70 -3.88
N LEU A 174 -0.47 -12.10 -5.05
CA LEU A 174 -1.59 -11.44 -5.73
C LEU A 174 -2.74 -12.43 -5.94
N PHE A 175 -3.91 -12.12 -5.38
CA PHE A 175 -5.14 -12.90 -5.57
C PHE A 175 -6.21 -12.02 -6.23
N GLY A 176 -6.85 -12.53 -7.29
CA GLY A 176 -7.91 -11.84 -7.99
C GLY A 176 -8.95 -12.80 -8.56
N ILE A 177 -10.24 -12.47 -8.42
CA ILE A 177 -11.36 -13.18 -9.09
C ILE A 177 -12.06 -12.31 -10.16
N ALA A 178 -11.42 -11.22 -10.59
CA ALA A 178 -11.99 -10.28 -11.55
C ALA A 178 -11.86 -10.76 -13.01
N ALA A 179 -12.77 -10.27 -13.88
CA ALA A 179 -12.76 -10.53 -15.32
C ALA A 179 -11.50 -9.99 -16.05
N ALA A 180 -10.74 -9.09 -15.41
CA ALA A 180 -9.41 -8.67 -15.85
C ALA A 180 -8.60 -8.20 -14.64
N LEU A 181 -7.48 -8.86 -14.34
CA LEU A 181 -6.42 -8.27 -13.53
C LEU A 181 -5.59 -7.39 -14.46
N ASP A 182 -5.70 -6.06 -14.33
CA ASP A 182 -4.96 -5.12 -15.18
C ASP A 182 -3.83 -4.45 -14.38
N LEU A 183 -2.65 -4.35 -14.99
CA LEU A 183 -1.54 -3.59 -14.44
C LEU A 183 -1.42 -2.33 -15.28
N TRP A 184 -2.20 -1.32 -14.93
CA TRP A 184 -2.30 -0.09 -15.72
C TRP A 184 -1.33 0.96 -15.18
N THR A 185 -0.14 1.00 -15.75
CA THR A 185 0.90 1.96 -15.37
C THR A 185 1.32 2.68 -16.63
N ASN A 186 1.44 4.00 -16.55
CA ASN A 186 2.14 4.79 -17.57
C ASN A 186 3.66 4.78 -17.33
N ASP A 187 4.13 3.94 -16.40
CA ASP A 187 5.41 4.05 -15.74
C ASP A 187 6.06 2.68 -15.46
N PHE A 188 7.35 2.69 -15.14
CA PHE A 188 8.12 1.49 -14.82
C PHE A 188 7.64 0.84 -13.51
N VAL A 189 7.07 -0.36 -13.64
CA VAL A 189 6.76 -1.25 -12.50
C VAL A 189 7.49 -2.56 -12.69
N ALA A 190 8.50 -2.79 -11.87
CA ALA A 190 9.14 -4.10 -11.76
C ALA A 190 8.36 -4.94 -10.75
N VAL A 191 7.58 -5.91 -11.25
CA VAL A 191 6.80 -6.85 -10.42
C VAL A 191 7.57 -8.15 -10.23
N PHE A 192 8.18 -8.33 -9.06
CA PHE A 192 8.75 -9.60 -8.63
C PHE A 192 7.75 -10.32 -7.71
N ALA A 193 6.69 -10.87 -8.28
CA ALA A 193 5.65 -11.62 -7.56
C ALA A 193 5.96 -13.13 -7.54
N SER A 194 5.75 -13.78 -6.39
CA SER A 194 5.72 -15.24 -6.26
C SER A 194 4.26 -15.68 -6.09
N GLY A 195 3.78 -16.57 -6.96
CA GLY A 195 2.39 -17.08 -6.90
C GLY A 195 1.36 -16.11 -7.47
N ILE A 196 1.16 -16.14 -8.79
CA ILE A 196 0.05 -15.47 -9.47
C ILE A 196 -1.01 -16.51 -9.79
N SER A 197 -2.25 -16.29 -9.37
CA SER A 197 -3.40 -17.15 -9.63
C SER A 197 -4.50 -16.34 -10.33
N GLY A 198 -4.63 -16.47 -11.66
CA GLY A 198 -5.68 -15.82 -12.48
C GLY A 198 -5.18 -15.30 -13.85
N PRO A 199 -6.07 -14.93 -14.78
CA PRO A 199 -5.67 -14.32 -16.05
C PRO A 199 -5.10 -12.91 -15.83
N ILE A 200 -3.84 -12.71 -16.22
CA ILE A 200 -3.20 -11.39 -16.26
C ILE A 200 -3.49 -10.77 -17.63
N LEU A 201 -4.37 -9.77 -17.69
CA LEU A 201 -4.45 -8.90 -18.86
C LEU A 201 -3.48 -7.75 -18.61
N THR A 202 -2.47 -7.58 -19.46
CA THR A 202 -1.48 -6.52 -19.27
C THR A 202 -1.60 -5.56 -20.43
N GLN A 203 -2.16 -4.37 -20.20
CA GLN A 203 -2.00 -3.24 -21.11
C GLN A 203 -0.98 -2.26 -20.51
N ALA A 204 0.29 -2.46 -20.87
CA ALA A 204 1.35 -1.53 -20.54
C ALA A 204 1.54 -0.58 -21.73
N SER A 205 1.28 0.71 -21.55
CA SER A 205 1.66 1.72 -22.53
C SER A 205 3.10 2.13 -22.27
N THR A 206 4.02 1.52 -23.03
CA THR A 206 5.45 1.86 -23.21
C THR A 206 6.33 1.92 -21.95
N THR A 207 7.30 0.98 -21.87
CA THR A 207 8.42 0.81 -20.89
C THR A 207 8.11 0.28 -19.48
N ALA A 208 8.54 -0.91 -19.00
CA ALA A 208 8.99 -2.19 -19.56
C ALA A 208 8.65 -3.28 -18.50
N ARG A 209 8.45 -4.53 -18.95
CA ARG A 209 7.97 -5.68 -18.16
C ARG A 209 9.08 -6.68 -17.81
N CYS A 210 9.03 -7.27 -16.62
CA CYS A 210 9.50 -8.64 -16.36
C CYS A 210 8.53 -9.31 -15.37
N ILE A 211 7.75 -10.28 -15.83
CA ILE A 211 6.97 -11.21 -14.97
C ILE A 211 7.60 -12.58 -15.18
N GLY A 212 8.28 -13.12 -14.17
CA GLY A 212 8.83 -14.47 -14.20
C GLY A 212 9.45 -14.88 -12.87
N SER A 213 9.19 -16.11 -12.45
CA SER A 213 9.93 -16.77 -11.37
C SER A 213 11.35 -17.08 -11.87
N LEU A 214 12.32 -16.22 -11.59
CA LEU A 214 13.72 -16.43 -11.97
C LEU A 214 14.56 -16.89 -10.79
N SER A 215 15.31 -17.98 -11.01
CA SER A 215 16.29 -18.49 -10.05
C SER A 215 17.47 -17.52 -9.88
N LEU A 216 18.12 -17.61 -8.71
CA LEU A 216 19.20 -16.76 -8.21
C LEU A 216 20.39 -16.59 -9.19
N ALA A 217 20.56 -17.50 -10.16
CA ALA A 217 21.60 -17.42 -11.18
C ALA A 217 21.39 -16.29 -12.22
N THR A 218 20.17 -15.77 -12.36
CA THR A 218 19.83 -14.73 -13.37
C THR A 218 20.04 -13.30 -12.86
N LEU A 219 20.29 -13.13 -11.55
CA LEU A 219 20.44 -11.81 -10.91
C LEU A 219 21.78 -11.13 -11.27
N ASN A 220 22.79 -11.90 -11.64
CA ASN A 220 24.14 -11.39 -11.93
C ASN A 220 24.32 -10.82 -13.35
N GLN A 221 23.27 -10.72 -14.16
CA GLN A 221 23.29 -10.08 -15.48
C GLN A 221 22.52 -8.75 -15.55
N MET A 222 22.19 -8.11 -14.42
CA MET A 222 21.61 -6.75 -14.42
C MET A 222 22.67 -5.65 -14.69
N GLY A 223 23.48 -5.86 -15.73
CA GLY A 223 24.20 -4.79 -16.41
C GLY A 223 23.39 -4.38 -17.64
N THR A 224 22.63 -3.29 -17.52
CA THR A 224 21.99 -2.52 -18.60
C THR A 224 20.90 -3.21 -19.44
N SER A 225 19.84 -2.42 -19.68
CA SER A 225 18.88 -2.48 -20.81
C SER A 225 17.68 -3.43 -20.67
N CYS A 226 16.59 -2.89 -20.12
CA CYS A 226 15.24 -3.26 -20.53
C CYS A 226 15.08 -2.90 -22.03
N ILE A 227 14.47 -3.79 -22.82
CA ILE A 227 13.95 -3.45 -24.16
C ILE A 227 12.64 -2.69 -23.98
#